data_AF-A0A1X2I031-F1
#
_entry.id   AF-A0A1X2I031-F1
#
_cell.length_a   1.000
_cell.length_b   1.000
_cell.length_c   1.000
_cell.angle_alpha   90.00
_cell.angle_beta   90.00
_cell.angle_gamma   90.00
#
_symmetry.space_group_name_H-M   'P 1'
#
loop_
_entity.id
_entity.type
_entity.pdbx_description
1 polymer ?
#
loop_
_entity_poly.entity_id
_entity_poly.type
_entity_poly.pdbx_seq_one_letter_code
_entity_poly.pdbx_strand_id
1 'polypeptide(L)'
;MTDDDVRCNDNDDADDDDDDGKNLLLDRGVLDSDKVSCLFSENPYVRWMKIKRRNKLWAHKLVGRKHIVRQTMKLLEDLILDWSTRVWVISEYHLAKDENKLKYWFLQLSSWENRGWSFFKFDFVNPAFFSVVQNTAFRDANLYNNDPNPADLLFHRLIIQQLTTQTFFEMILKSKASKNEDRFYAILPQSKYKDKVNQVDRWVINNMISVKLKLFEIMDTKDKWTLLFFSGCFFASNTYEVLPSFCASNLPWHEMMRFFQDDPHNFDMANASSAITLHCTNHLRRYYLRLTPKEYYVVKEYHHYNVTMSLYTLYKHLQVDKDSVIDIVWVPQYDTIAKVFNTRDDYVQSMVFNTGDDYLKYASIKMIGSFAENKWTLCDHRNITDDISEYVHHFNDDHRTVFNIY
;
A
#
# COMPACT_ATOMS: atom_id res chain seq x y z
N MET A 1 34.37 53.95 65.02
CA MET A 1 33.28 54.95 64.95
C MET A 1 32.09 54.19 64.41
N THR A 2 31.40 53.55 65.34
CA THR A 2 30.51 52.38 65.17
C THR A 2 31.23 51.22 64.43
N ASP A 3 31.68 50.13 65.08
CA ASP A 3 31.37 49.59 66.42
C ASP A 3 29.86 49.21 66.50
N ASP A 4 29.38 48.00 66.85
CA ASP A 4 29.97 46.70 67.23
C ASP A 4 29.25 45.58 66.40
N ASP A 5 29.18 44.27 66.65
CA ASP A 5 29.53 43.35 67.77
C ASP A 5 29.88 41.94 67.20
N VAL A 6 30.36 41.04 68.06
CA VAL A 6 30.81 39.66 67.77
C VAL A 6 29.75 38.62 68.15
N ARG A 7 29.67 37.49 67.42
CA ARG A 7 29.41 36.17 68.04
C ARG A 7 29.80 34.98 67.16
N CYS A 8 30.80 34.24 67.61
CA CYS A 8 30.92 32.82 67.31
C CYS A 8 29.86 32.05 68.11
N ASN A 9 29.57 30.82 67.68
CA ASN A 9 29.72 29.67 68.57
C ASN A 9 29.82 28.41 67.70
N ASP A 10 30.94 27.72 67.82
CA ASP A 10 31.04 26.32 67.42
C ASP A 10 30.15 25.48 68.35
N ASN A 11 29.73 24.31 67.87
CA ASN A 11 29.43 23.14 68.69
C ASN A 11 29.49 21.94 67.75
N ASP A 12 30.61 21.21 67.81
CA ASP A 12 30.64 19.82 67.35
C ASP A 12 29.76 19.00 68.29
N ASP A 13 28.81 18.25 67.74
CA ASP A 13 28.19 17.10 68.38
C ASP A 13 28.03 16.01 67.31
N ALA A 14 28.33 14.77 67.67
CA ALA A 14 28.43 13.66 66.73
C ALA A 14 27.17 12.80 66.72
N ASP A 15 26.63 12.55 65.52
CA ASP A 15 25.73 11.42 65.25
C ASP A 15 26.50 10.38 64.43
N ASP A 16 27.06 9.38 65.12
CA ASP A 16 27.54 8.13 64.50
C ASP A 16 26.31 7.31 64.05
N ASP A 17 25.78 7.63 62.87
CA ASP A 17 24.77 6.81 62.20
C ASP A 17 25.45 5.53 61.65
N ASP A 18 25.49 4.48 62.48
CA ASP A 18 25.84 3.11 62.09
C ASP A 18 24.92 2.67 60.91
N ASP A 19 25.40 2.79 59.66
CA ASP A 19 24.75 2.23 58.47
C ASP A 19 24.87 0.69 58.49
N ASP A 20 24.14 0.11 59.44
CA ASP A 20 24.12 -1.30 59.82
C ASP A 20 23.98 -2.16 58.56
N GLY A 21 25.03 -2.96 58.29
CA GLY A 21 25.37 -3.61 57.04
C GLY A 21 24.41 -4.70 56.58
N LYS A 22 23.12 -4.37 56.50
CA LYS A 22 22.05 -5.18 55.94
C LYS A 22 22.32 -5.37 54.46
N ASN A 23 23.00 -6.49 54.18
CA ASN A 23 23.00 -7.13 52.88
C ASN A 23 21.55 -7.31 52.41
N LEU A 24 21.06 -6.32 51.66
CA LEU A 24 19.89 -6.42 50.81
C LEU A 24 20.23 -7.43 49.71
N LEU A 25 20.11 -8.71 50.08
CA LEU A 25 19.87 -9.81 49.16
C LEU A 25 18.72 -9.37 48.26
N LEU A 26 19.07 -8.91 47.06
CA LEU A 26 18.15 -8.38 46.07
C LEU A 26 17.25 -9.52 45.59
N ASP A 27 16.13 -9.70 46.29
CA ASP A 27 15.16 -10.77 46.08
C ASP A 27 14.75 -10.82 44.60
N ARG A 28 15.20 -11.88 43.92
CA ARG A 28 15.54 -11.80 42.50
C ARG A 28 14.39 -12.24 41.60
N GLY A 29 13.23 -11.65 41.87
CA GLY A 29 11.92 -12.07 41.37
C GLY A 29 11.11 -12.57 42.57
N VAL A 30 9.98 -11.94 42.90
CA VAL A 30 8.89 -11.69 41.94
C VAL A 30 8.69 -10.19 41.61
N LEU A 31 8.26 -9.89 40.38
CA LEU A 31 7.69 -8.59 40.04
C LEU A 31 6.31 -8.45 40.71
N ASP A 32 6.25 -7.66 41.77
CA ASP A 32 5.02 -7.30 42.50
C ASP A 32 3.88 -6.94 41.53
N SER A 33 2.89 -7.83 41.44
CA SER A 33 1.79 -7.77 40.46
C SER A 33 0.91 -6.54 40.65
N ASP A 34 0.77 -6.07 41.89
CA ASP A 34 -0.14 -4.98 42.23
C ASP A 34 0.53 -3.63 41.95
N LYS A 35 1.83 -3.50 42.26
CA LYS A 35 2.66 -2.38 41.80
C LYS A 35 2.74 -2.32 40.27
N VAL A 36 2.77 -3.47 39.58
CA VAL A 36 2.74 -3.51 38.10
C VAL A 36 1.37 -3.11 37.57
N SER A 37 0.27 -3.62 38.14
CA SER A 37 -1.10 -3.38 37.70
C SER A 37 -1.54 -1.93 37.90
N CYS A 38 -1.28 -1.34 39.07
CA CYS A 38 -1.58 0.07 39.34
C CYS A 38 -0.89 1.05 38.37
N LEU A 39 0.24 0.66 37.77
CA LEU A 39 0.90 1.48 36.74
C LEU A 39 0.17 1.46 35.39
N PHE A 40 -0.68 0.47 35.08
CA PHE A 40 -1.45 0.43 33.83
C PHE A 40 -2.73 1.29 33.85
N SER A 41 -3.26 1.58 35.04
CA SER A 41 -4.46 2.44 35.20
C SER A 41 -4.19 3.94 35.05
N GLU A 42 -2.92 4.38 35.11
CA GLU A 42 -2.55 5.79 34.99
C GLU A 42 -2.31 6.24 33.54
N ASN A 43 -2.63 7.51 33.25
CA ASN A 43 -2.25 8.17 31.99
C ASN A 43 -0.75 7.93 31.70
N PRO A 44 -0.38 7.44 30.50
CA PRO A 44 0.98 6.98 30.22
C PRO A 44 2.04 8.08 30.40
N TYR A 45 1.74 9.35 30.14
CA TYR A 45 2.69 10.44 30.34
C TYR A 45 3.02 10.67 31.83
N VAL A 46 1.98 10.62 32.69
CA VAL A 46 2.13 10.73 34.15
C VAL A 46 2.86 9.52 34.73
N ARG A 47 2.54 8.31 34.23
CA ARG A 47 3.24 7.05 34.56
C ARG A 47 4.75 7.17 34.29
N TRP A 48 5.15 7.62 33.10
CA TRP A 48 6.57 7.81 32.74
C TRP A 48 7.27 8.86 33.60
N MET A 49 6.62 9.98 33.92
CA MET A 49 7.15 11.01 34.84
C MET A 49 7.44 10.43 36.25
N LYS A 50 6.50 9.69 36.84
CA LYS A 50 6.65 9.05 38.16
C LYS A 50 7.78 8.01 38.17
N ILE A 51 7.84 7.16 37.14
CA ILE A 51 8.89 6.16 36.95
C ILE A 51 10.28 6.82 36.88
N LYS A 52 10.45 7.85 36.04
CA LYS A 52 11.73 8.55 35.81
C LYS A 52 12.24 9.25 37.07
N ARG A 53 11.35 9.72 37.96
CA ARG A 53 11.71 10.32 39.26
C ARG A 53 12.15 9.29 40.30
N ARG A 54 11.48 8.15 40.42
CA ARG A 54 11.72 7.18 41.51
C ARG A 54 12.92 6.25 41.30
N ASN A 55 13.25 5.86 40.07
CA ASN A 55 14.44 5.02 39.83
C ASN A 55 15.02 5.23 38.42
N LYS A 56 16.08 6.07 38.33
CA LYS A 56 16.75 6.40 37.05
C LYS A 56 17.33 5.16 36.35
N LEU A 57 17.92 4.22 37.10
CA LEU A 57 18.53 2.99 36.55
C LEU A 57 17.47 2.05 35.96
N TRP A 58 16.34 1.86 36.65
CA TRP A 58 15.23 1.05 36.17
C TRP A 58 14.56 1.70 34.96
N ALA A 59 14.35 3.03 34.98
CA ALA A 59 13.85 3.76 33.82
C ALA A 59 14.76 3.61 32.59
N HIS A 60 16.09 3.71 32.75
CA HIS A 60 17.05 3.46 31.67
C HIS A 60 16.97 2.01 31.14
N LYS A 61 16.96 1.02 32.02
CA LYS A 61 16.79 -0.41 31.65
C LYS A 61 15.47 -0.67 30.92
N LEU A 62 14.38 -0.01 31.30
CA LEU A 62 13.08 -0.16 30.65
C LEU A 62 13.01 0.54 29.28
N VAL A 63 13.64 1.71 29.13
CA VAL A 63 13.83 2.36 27.82
C VAL A 63 14.68 1.48 26.89
N GLY A 64 15.79 0.91 27.38
CA GLY A 64 16.62 -0.03 26.62
C GLY A 64 15.84 -1.27 26.18
N ARG A 65 15.08 -1.90 27.09
CA ARG A 65 14.17 -3.01 26.74
C ARG A 65 13.12 -2.62 25.70
N LYS A 66 12.49 -1.43 25.83
CA LYS A 66 11.51 -0.92 24.84
C LYS A 66 12.13 -0.70 23.46
N HIS A 67 13.39 -0.25 23.41
CA HIS A 67 14.13 -0.08 22.16
C HIS A 67 14.43 -1.44 21.50
N ILE A 68 14.97 -2.40 22.26
CA ILE A 68 15.25 -3.76 21.77
C ILE A 68 13.97 -4.43 21.27
N VAL A 69 12.87 -4.41 22.04
CA VAL A 69 11.59 -4.99 21.61
C VAL A 69 11.07 -4.35 20.31
N ARG A 70 11.20 -3.03 20.14
CA ARG A 70 10.85 -2.35 18.89
C ARG A 70 11.74 -2.78 17.72
N GLN A 71 13.05 -2.94 17.94
CA GLN A 71 13.96 -3.45 16.90
C GLN A 71 13.67 -4.91 16.53
N THR A 72 13.37 -5.78 17.51
CA THR A 72 13.00 -7.18 17.25
C THR A 72 11.66 -7.29 16.52
N MET A 73 10.65 -6.53 16.92
CA MET A 73 9.38 -6.49 16.19
C MET A 73 9.57 -5.96 14.77
N LYS A 74 10.40 -4.92 14.57
CA LYS A 74 10.68 -4.41 13.22
C LYS A 74 11.40 -5.42 12.33
N LEU A 75 12.39 -6.14 12.88
CA LEU A 75 13.03 -7.25 12.19
C LEU A 75 12.02 -8.36 11.82
N LEU A 76 11.06 -8.67 12.69
CA LEU A 76 10.00 -9.64 12.39
C LEU A 76 9.01 -9.14 11.34
N GLU A 77 8.61 -7.86 11.34
CA GLU A 77 7.83 -7.25 10.26
C GLU A 77 8.53 -7.40 8.90
N ASP A 78 9.82 -7.03 8.84
CA ASP A 78 10.59 -7.03 7.59
C ASP A 78 10.87 -8.46 7.10
N LEU A 79 11.08 -9.41 8.01
CA LEU A 79 11.17 -10.84 7.68
C LEU A 79 9.84 -11.41 7.19
N ILE A 80 8.71 -11.07 7.81
CA ILE A 80 7.38 -11.49 7.33
C ILE A 80 7.12 -10.91 5.93
N LEU A 81 7.42 -9.63 5.70
CA LEU A 81 7.21 -8.96 4.41
C LEU A 81 8.09 -9.52 3.28
N ASP A 82 9.35 -9.85 3.56
CA ASP A 82 10.20 -10.53 2.58
C ASP A 82 9.77 -11.98 2.35
N TRP A 83 9.30 -12.68 3.39
CA TRP A 83 8.83 -14.06 3.29
C TRP A 83 7.52 -14.16 2.51
N SER A 84 6.48 -13.41 2.88
CA SER A 84 5.14 -13.44 2.28
C SER A 84 5.10 -13.02 0.82
N THR A 85 6.10 -12.25 0.37
CA THR A 85 6.22 -11.85 -1.04
C THR A 85 6.94 -12.90 -1.89
N ARG A 86 7.55 -13.96 -1.34
CA ARG A 86 8.20 -15.01 -2.16
C ARG A 86 7.16 -15.89 -2.84
N VAL A 87 7.30 -16.13 -4.14
CA VAL A 87 6.29 -16.82 -4.97
C VAL A 87 5.91 -18.22 -4.45
N TRP A 88 6.90 -19.02 -4.02
CA TRP A 88 6.65 -20.35 -3.46
C TRP A 88 5.99 -20.30 -2.07
N VAL A 89 6.28 -19.26 -1.29
CA VAL A 89 5.65 -19.04 0.02
C VAL A 89 4.15 -18.73 -0.14
N ILE A 90 3.76 -18.03 -1.22
CA ILE A 90 2.35 -17.72 -1.49
C ILE A 90 1.53 -19.01 -1.67
N SER A 91 2.02 -19.98 -2.46
CA SER A 91 1.38 -21.29 -2.59
C SER A 91 1.33 -22.05 -1.26
N GLU A 92 2.41 -22.06 -0.48
CA GLU A 92 2.47 -22.78 0.81
C GLU A 92 1.54 -22.17 1.87
N TYR A 93 1.50 -20.84 2.03
CA TYR A 93 0.62 -20.24 3.04
C TYR A 93 -0.85 -20.35 2.65
N HIS A 94 -1.19 -20.41 1.36
CA HIS A 94 -2.56 -20.69 0.92
C HIS A 94 -3.01 -22.11 1.31
N LEU A 95 -2.19 -23.13 1.06
CA LEU A 95 -2.49 -24.49 1.52
C LEU A 95 -2.61 -24.55 3.05
N ALA A 96 -1.73 -23.85 3.77
CA ALA A 96 -1.77 -23.77 5.24
C ALA A 96 -2.93 -22.91 5.79
N LYS A 97 -3.58 -22.08 4.95
CA LYS A 97 -4.76 -21.25 5.25
C LYS A 97 -6.03 -22.07 5.16
N ASP A 98 -6.20 -22.83 4.08
CA ASP A 98 -7.32 -23.76 3.90
C ASP A 98 -7.38 -24.81 5.02
N GLU A 99 -6.22 -25.27 5.50
CA GLU A 99 -6.14 -26.20 6.64
C GLU A 99 -6.10 -25.53 8.03
N ASN A 100 -5.95 -24.20 8.10
CA ASN A 100 -5.66 -23.42 9.33
C ASN A 100 -4.51 -23.99 10.21
N LYS A 101 -3.38 -24.33 9.57
CA LYS A 101 -2.21 -25.00 10.19
C LYS A 101 -0.90 -24.20 10.15
N LEU A 102 -0.89 -22.97 9.66
CA LEU A 102 0.33 -22.16 9.53
C LEU A 102 1.04 -21.93 10.88
N LYS A 103 2.34 -22.20 10.90
CA LYS A 103 3.22 -22.05 12.07
C LYS A 103 4.51 -21.34 11.66
N TYR A 104 4.91 -20.35 12.44
CA TYR A 104 6.13 -19.58 12.23
C TYR A 104 7.23 -20.05 13.16
N TRP A 105 8.33 -20.57 12.59
CA TRP A 105 9.51 -21.01 13.36
C TRP A 105 10.72 -20.13 13.02
N PHE A 106 11.09 -19.26 13.96
CA PHE A 106 12.27 -18.39 13.84
C PHE A 106 13.44 -18.99 14.64
N LEU A 107 14.27 -19.79 13.97
CA LEU A 107 15.41 -20.51 14.59
C LEU A 107 16.37 -19.59 15.38
N GLN A 108 16.50 -18.33 14.99
CA GLN A 108 17.37 -17.36 15.67
C GLN A 108 16.79 -16.83 17.00
N LEU A 109 15.49 -17.06 17.28
CA LEU A 109 14.84 -16.71 18.55
C LEU A 109 14.82 -17.87 19.57
N SER A 110 15.09 -19.11 19.15
CA SER A 110 15.26 -20.24 20.05
C SER A 110 16.64 -20.23 20.71
N SER A 111 16.82 -19.37 21.72
CA SER A 111 17.87 -19.56 22.72
C SER A 111 17.65 -20.87 23.49
N TRP A 112 18.69 -21.36 24.16
CA TRP A 112 18.61 -22.54 25.02
C TRP A 112 17.69 -22.33 26.25
N GLU A 113 17.47 -21.07 26.62
CA GLU A 113 16.54 -20.63 27.68
C GLU A 113 15.07 -20.73 27.21
N ASN A 114 14.81 -20.53 25.91
CA ASN A 114 13.48 -20.58 25.28
C ASN A 114 13.03 -22.00 24.88
N ARG A 115 13.57 -23.05 25.51
CA ARG A 115 13.24 -24.46 25.18
C ARG A 115 11.75 -24.75 25.34
N GLY A 116 11.10 -25.06 24.22
CA GLY A 116 9.66 -25.40 24.13
C GLY A 116 8.81 -24.35 23.41
N TRP A 117 9.30 -23.11 23.26
CA TRP A 117 8.56 -22.00 22.64
C TRP A 117 9.03 -21.74 21.19
N SER A 118 9.19 -22.80 20.39
CA SER A 118 9.87 -22.73 19.09
C SER A 118 9.05 -22.13 17.95
N PHE A 119 7.72 -22.08 18.05
CA PHE A 119 6.86 -21.52 17.01
C PHE A 119 5.64 -20.77 17.56
N PHE A 120 5.16 -19.78 16.81
CA PHE A 120 3.81 -19.23 16.98
C PHE A 120 2.88 -19.75 15.87
N LYS A 121 1.71 -20.27 16.25
CA LYS A 121 0.65 -20.63 15.29
C LYS A 121 -0.03 -19.35 14.83
N PHE A 122 -0.20 -19.15 13.53
CA PHE A 122 -1.17 -18.19 13.02
C PHE A 122 -2.53 -18.86 12.87
N ASP A 123 -3.59 -18.19 13.32
CA ASP A 123 -4.94 -18.75 13.30
C ASP A 123 -5.85 -17.92 12.39
N PHE A 124 -6.11 -18.46 11.19
CA PHE A 124 -6.87 -17.78 10.14
C PHE A 124 -8.37 -17.64 10.44
N VAL A 125 -8.90 -18.26 11.51
CA VAL A 125 -10.30 -18.12 11.92
C VAL A 125 -10.47 -17.34 13.24
N ASN A 126 -9.39 -16.84 13.83
CA ASN A 126 -9.47 -16.08 15.08
C ASN A 126 -10.17 -14.72 14.85
N PRO A 127 -11.34 -14.46 15.47
CA PRO A 127 -12.13 -13.27 15.20
C PRO A 127 -11.42 -11.96 15.57
N ALA A 128 -10.45 -11.97 16.49
CA ALA A 128 -9.69 -10.77 16.86
C ALA A 128 -8.94 -10.16 15.66
N PHE A 129 -8.51 -10.99 14.71
CA PHE A 129 -7.82 -10.53 13.49
C PHE A 129 -8.77 -9.91 12.47
N PHE A 130 -10.05 -10.32 12.43
CA PHE A 130 -11.06 -9.76 11.51
C PHE A 130 -11.78 -8.53 12.10
N SER A 131 -12.29 -8.62 13.34
CA SER A 131 -13.17 -7.59 13.88
C SER A 131 -12.44 -6.45 14.59
N VAL A 132 -11.31 -6.73 15.26
CA VAL A 132 -10.58 -5.73 16.05
C VAL A 132 -9.45 -5.11 15.24
N VAL A 133 -8.49 -5.92 14.75
CA VAL A 133 -7.26 -5.36 14.13
C VAL A 133 -7.52 -4.71 12.77
N GLN A 134 -8.41 -5.24 11.92
CA GLN A 134 -8.72 -4.61 10.63
C GLN A 134 -9.51 -3.30 10.77
N ASN A 135 -10.46 -3.23 11.71
CA ASN A 135 -11.31 -2.05 11.92
C ASN A 135 -10.69 -0.99 12.85
N THR A 136 -9.56 -1.27 13.49
CA THR A 136 -8.86 -0.28 14.30
C THR A 136 -8.31 0.82 13.40
N ALA A 137 -8.79 2.05 13.60
CA ALA A 137 -8.32 3.25 12.90
C ALA A 137 -6.92 3.66 13.36
N PHE A 138 -5.91 2.88 12.95
CA PHE A 138 -4.52 3.28 13.03
C PHE A 138 -4.33 4.57 12.23
N ARG A 139 -4.06 5.68 12.91
CA ARG A 139 -3.46 6.84 12.26
C ARG A 139 -2.15 6.38 11.65
N ASP A 140 -1.90 6.71 10.39
CA ASP A 140 -0.59 6.46 9.80
C ASP A 140 0.48 7.12 10.67
N ALA A 141 1.55 6.37 10.92
CA ALA A 141 2.62 6.73 11.83
C ALA A 141 3.55 7.78 11.16
N ASN A 142 2.99 8.97 10.94
CA ASN A 142 3.71 10.16 10.53
C ASN A 142 4.94 10.31 11.44
N LEU A 143 6.13 10.26 10.81
CA LEU A 143 7.44 9.93 11.39
C LEU A 143 7.89 10.77 12.61
N TYR A 144 7.14 11.80 12.97
CA TYR A 144 7.55 12.88 13.87
C TYR A 144 6.86 12.88 15.24
N ASN A 145 5.89 11.99 15.52
CA ASN A 145 5.24 12.02 16.84
C ASN A 145 4.84 10.66 17.42
N ASN A 146 5.50 10.32 18.54
CA ASN A 146 5.05 9.47 19.65
C ASN A 146 3.83 8.56 19.38
N ASP A 147 3.97 7.59 18.48
CA ASP A 147 2.90 6.63 18.21
C ASP A 147 2.49 5.91 19.51
N PRO A 148 1.23 6.05 19.97
CA PRO A 148 0.73 5.36 21.15
C PRO A 148 0.49 3.87 20.90
N ASN A 149 0.42 3.44 19.63
CA ASN A 149 0.22 2.04 19.28
C ASN A 149 1.40 1.20 19.79
N PRO A 150 1.13 0.10 20.52
CA PRO A 150 2.16 -0.88 20.85
C PRO A 150 2.55 -1.68 19.59
N ALA A 151 3.81 -2.13 19.53
CA ALA A 151 4.42 -2.66 18.30
C ALA A 151 3.89 -4.04 17.87
N ASP A 152 3.25 -4.75 18.80
CA ASP A 152 2.49 -5.98 18.55
C ASP A 152 1.27 -5.73 17.64
N LEU A 153 0.52 -4.64 17.82
CA LEU A 153 -0.64 -4.34 16.97
C LEU A 153 -0.24 -4.02 15.52
N LEU A 154 0.87 -3.31 15.31
CA LEU A 154 1.42 -3.04 13.97
C LEU A 154 1.89 -4.34 13.30
N PHE A 155 2.63 -5.18 14.04
CA PHE A 155 3.06 -6.49 13.59
C PHE A 155 1.88 -7.42 13.25
N HIS A 156 0.84 -7.47 14.09
CA HIS A 156 -0.38 -8.23 13.81
C HIS A 156 -1.13 -7.69 12.58
N ARG A 157 -1.27 -6.36 12.43
CA ARG A 157 -1.87 -5.75 11.23
C ARG A 157 -1.11 -6.14 9.96
N LEU A 158 0.22 -6.08 10.00
CA LEU A 158 1.08 -6.47 8.88
C LEU A 158 0.92 -7.96 8.54
N ILE A 159 0.95 -8.86 9.53
CA ILE A 159 0.69 -10.29 9.32
C ILE A 159 -0.67 -10.53 8.66
N ILE A 160 -1.74 -9.90 9.16
CA ILE A 160 -3.09 -10.05 8.58
C ILE A 160 -3.12 -9.55 7.14
N GLN A 161 -2.49 -8.41 6.86
CA GLN A 161 -2.42 -7.85 5.51
C GLN A 161 -1.64 -8.77 4.56
N GLN A 162 -0.52 -9.34 5.01
CA GLN A 162 0.35 -10.20 4.19
C GLN A 162 -0.18 -11.61 3.95
N LEU A 163 -1.11 -12.14 4.77
CA LEU A 163 -1.58 -13.53 4.68
C LEU A 163 -3.08 -13.67 4.40
N THR A 164 -3.89 -12.73 4.91
CA THR A 164 -5.35 -12.81 4.83
C THR A 164 -5.88 -11.99 3.67
N THR A 165 -5.37 -10.76 3.45
CA THR A 165 -5.99 -9.77 2.56
C THR A 165 -5.25 -9.47 1.26
N GLN A 166 -4.14 -10.15 0.93
CA GLN A 166 -3.45 -9.93 -0.35
C GLN A 166 -4.38 -10.21 -1.54
N THR A 167 -4.50 -9.25 -2.44
CA THR A 167 -5.30 -9.42 -3.67
C THR A 167 -4.57 -10.26 -4.73
N PHE A 168 -5.29 -10.75 -5.74
CA PHE A 168 -4.68 -11.46 -6.89
C PHE A 168 -3.56 -10.65 -7.56
N PHE A 169 -3.77 -9.35 -7.77
CA PHE A 169 -2.76 -8.46 -8.35
C PHE A 169 -1.57 -8.24 -7.44
N GLU A 170 -1.78 -8.08 -6.13
CA GLU A 170 -0.69 -7.96 -5.17
C GLU A 170 0.19 -9.19 -5.20
N MET A 171 -0.40 -10.38 -5.07
CA MET A 171 0.34 -11.64 -5.14
C MET A 171 1.12 -11.74 -6.45
N ILE A 172 0.49 -11.50 -7.60
CA ILE A 172 1.13 -11.81 -8.89
C ILE A 172 2.14 -10.74 -9.35
N LEU A 173 1.95 -9.47 -8.98
CA LEU A 173 2.80 -8.35 -9.40
C LEU A 173 3.81 -7.88 -8.34
N LYS A 174 3.55 -8.02 -7.03
CA LYS A 174 4.50 -7.65 -5.96
C LYS A 174 5.46 -8.77 -5.59
N SER A 175 5.13 -10.03 -5.94
CA SER A 175 5.93 -11.17 -5.50
C SER A 175 7.36 -11.16 -6.04
N LYS A 176 8.24 -11.86 -5.33
CA LYS A 176 9.63 -12.15 -5.66
C LYS A 176 9.70 -13.58 -6.17
N ALA A 177 10.14 -13.75 -7.41
CA ALA A 177 10.19 -15.02 -8.11
C ALA A 177 11.52 -15.16 -8.87
N SER A 178 12.05 -16.37 -8.97
CA SER A 178 13.32 -16.62 -9.67
C SER A 178 13.15 -16.54 -11.18
N LYS A 179 11.99 -16.97 -11.69
CA LYS A 179 11.48 -16.64 -13.02
C LYS A 179 10.14 -15.93 -12.92
N ASN A 180 9.77 -15.16 -13.94
CA ASN A 180 8.48 -14.48 -13.95
C ASN A 180 7.30 -15.42 -14.32
N GLU A 181 7.56 -16.59 -14.93
CA GLU A 181 6.57 -17.66 -15.13
C GLU A 181 6.13 -18.34 -13.81
N ASP A 182 7.03 -18.47 -12.82
CA ASP A 182 6.74 -19.09 -11.52
C ASP A 182 5.54 -18.43 -10.81
N ARG A 183 5.37 -17.10 -11.03
CA ARG A 183 4.26 -16.28 -10.52
C ARG A 183 2.91 -16.88 -10.90
N PHE A 184 2.76 -17.27 -12.17
CA PHE A 184 1.53 -17.83 -12.68
C PHE A 184 1.28 -19.24 -12.14
N TYR A 185 2.33 -20.09 -12.05
CA TYR A 185 2.20 -21.44 -11.50
C TYR A 185 1.75 -21.45 -10.02
N ALA A 186 2.26 -20.56 -9.18
CA ALA A 186 1.88 -20.52 -7.76
C ALA A 186 0.50 -19.86 -7.51
N ILE A 187 0.13 -18.85 -8.32
CA ILE A 187 -0.95 -17.92 -7.96
C ILE A 187 -2.23 -18.14 -8.79
N LEU A 188 -2.14 -18.60 -10.05
CA LEU A 188 -3.33 -18.93 -10.82
C LEU A 188 -4.20 -20.03 -10.14
N PRO A 189 -3.65 -21.12 -9.55
CA PRO A 189 -4.45 -22.13 -8.85
C PRO A 189 -5.31 -21.55 -7.72
N GLN A 190 -4.83 -20.47 -7.09
CA GLN A 190 -5.46 -19.76 -5.96
C GLN A 190 -6.47 -18.69 -6.41
N SER A 191 -6.84 -18.67 -7.70
CA SER A 191 -7.63 -17.60 -8.32
C SER A 191 -8.79 -18.12 -9.18
N LYS A 192 -9.65 -17.21 -9.63
CA LYS A 192 -10.68 -17.49 -10.66
C LYS A 192 -10.11 -17.91 -12.02
N TYR A 193 -8.80 -17.74 -12.25
CA TYR A 193 -8.08 -18.05 -13.50
C TYR A 193 -7.29 -19.38 -13.46
N LYS A 194 -7.62 -20.28 -12.52
CA LYS A 194 -6.94 -21.57 -12.34
C LYS A 194 -6.98 -22.51 -13.55
N ASP A 195 -7.89 -22.30 -14.49
CA ASP A 195 -7.97 -23.05 -15.75
C ASP A 195 -6.80 -22.72 -16.71
N LYS A 196 -6.15 -21.57 -16.53
CA LYS A 196 -5.05 -21.11 -17.40
C LYS A 196 -3.67 -21.72 -17.04
N VAL A 197 -3.55 -22.39 -15.90
CA VAL A 197 -2.28 -22.98 -15.39
C VAL A 197 -1.60 -23.88 -16.43
N ASN A 198 -2.38 -24.69 -17.15
CA ASN A 198 -1.90 -25.65 -18.14
C ASN A 198 -1.41 -25.02 -19.47
N GLN A 199 -1.23 -23.69 -19.50
CA GLN A 199 -0.80 -22.92 -20.68
C GLN A 199 0.45 -22.07 -20.41
N VAL A 200 0.88 -21.97 -19.14
CA VAL A 200 1.99 -21.10 -18.69
C VAL A 200 3.31 -21.47 -19.37
N ASP A 201 3.50 -22.75 -19.69
CA ASP A 201 4.63 -23.32 -20.43
C ASP A 201 4.91 -22.61 -21.77
N ARG A 202 3.87 -22.11 -22.43
CA ARG A 202 3.93 -21.51 -23.78
C ARG A 202 3.99 -19.99 -23.78
N TRP A 203 3.90 -19.35 -22.61
CA TRP A 203 3.65 -17.91 -22.52
C TRP A 203 4.92 -17.04 -22.62
N VAL A 204 6.12 -17.61 -22.50
CA VAL A 204 7.41 -16.92 -22.66
C VAL A 204 7.54 -15.69 -21.74
N ILE A 205 7.21 -15.87 -20.45
CA ILE A 205 7.17 -14.80 -19.45
C ILE A 205 8.57 -14.52 -18.89
N ASN A 206 9.30 -13.60 -19.53
CA ASN A 206 10.66 -13.25 -19.13
C ASN A 206 10.75 -12.04 -18.17
N ASN A 207 9.83 -11.07 -18.24
CA ASN A 207 9.89 -9.82 -17.47
C ASN A 207 8.49 -9.33 -17.00
N MET A 208 8.44 -8.30 -16.15
CA MET A 208 7.16 -7.79 -15.61
C MET A 208 6.21 -7.18 -16.65
N ILE A 209 6.73 -6.73 -17.80
CA ILE A 209 5.89 -6.28 -18.93
C ILE A 209 5.18 -7.49 -19.54
N SER A 210 5.88 -8.60 -19.77
CA SER A 210 5.27 -9.86 -20.24
C SER A 210 4.25 -10.42 -19.23
N VAL A 211 4.49 -10.28 -17.92
CA VAL A 211 3.50 -10.63 -16.87
C VAL A 211 2.23 -9.80 -17.04
N LYS A 212 2.33 -8.46 -17.05
CA LYS A 212 1.15 -7.59 -17.19
C LYS A 212 0.43 -7.78 -18.53
N LEU A 213 1.16 -7.90 -19.65
CA LEU A 213 0.56 -8.23 -20.96
C LEU A 213 -0.25 -9.52 -20.89
N LYS A 214 0.30 -10.58 -20.28
CA LYS A 214 -0.41 -11.85 -20.14
C LYS A 214 -1.64 -11.74 -19.23
N LEU A 215 -1.62 -10.91 -18.20
CA LEU A 215 -2.82 -10.58 -17.42
C LEU A 215 -3.89 -9.91 -18.29
N PHE A 216 -3.54 -8.89 -19.08
CA PHE A 216 -4.47 -8.25 -20.01
C PHE A 216 -5.00 -9.19 -21.11
N GLU A 217 -4.30 -10.28 -21.41
CA GLU A 217 -4.80 -11.37 -22.25
C GLU A 217 -5.84 -12.24 -21.48
N ILE A 218 -5.43 -12.86 -20.36
CA ILE A 218 -6.19 -13.97 -19.74
C ILE A 218 -7.31 -13.57 -18.77
N MET A 219 -7.29 -12.35 -18.23
CA MET A 219 -8.26 -11.90 -17.23
C MET A 219 -9.66 -11.67 -17.81
N ASP A 220 -10.65 -11.43 -16.93
CA ASP A 220 -11.95 -10.90 -17.33
C ASP A 220 -11.95 -9.37 -17.44
N THR A 221 -13.04 -8.81 -17.95
CA THR A 221 -13.20 -7.38 -18.23
C THR A 221 -13.06 -6.52 -16.97
N LYS A 222 -13.57 -6.94 -15.79
CA LYS A 222 -13.47 -6.17 -14.55
C LYS A 222 -12.03 -6.06 -14.07
N ASP A 223 -11.32 -7.19 -14.05
CA ASP A 223 -9.92 -7.23 -13.62
C ASP A 223 -9.01 -6.46 -14.60
N LYS A 224 -9.29 -6.48 -15.92
CA LYS A 224 -8.58 -5.63 -16.90
C LYS A 224 -8.79 -4.14 -16.61
N TRP A 225 -10.01 -3.74 -16.25
CA TRP A 225 -10.29 -2.37 -15.85
C TRP A 225 -9.55 -1.96 -14.58
N THR A 226 -9.65 -2.75 -13.51
CA THR A 226 -8.92 -2.51 -12.26
C THR A 226 -7.41 -2.38 -12.51
N LEU A 227 -6.81 -3.26 -13.34
CA LEU A 227 -5.38 -3.18 -13.64
C LEU A 227 -5.00 -1.95 -14.49
N LEU A 228 -5.82 -1.56 -15.47
CA LEU A 228 -5.54 -0.37 -16.29
C LEU A 228 -5.64 0.92 -15.47
N PHE A 229 -6.73 1.09 -14.72
CA PHE A 229 -6.92 2.28 -13.88
C PHE A 229 -5.83 2.38 -12.81
N PHE A 230 -5.50 1.27 -12.14
CA PHE A 230 -4.40 1.23 -11.18
C PHE A 230 -3.01 1.44 -11.81
N SER A 231 -2.87 1.24 -13.14
CA SER A 231 -1.64 1.56 -13.89
C SER A 231 -1.60 3.00 -14.43
N GLY A 232 -2.70 3.76 -14.37
CA GLY A 232 -2.80 5.12 -14.93
C GLY A 232 -3.39 6.16 -13.97
N CYS A 233 -3.60 5.83 -12.71
CA CYS A 233 -4.11 6.75 -11.68
C CYS A 233 -3.05 7.77 -11.24
N PHE A 234 -3.50 8.80 -10.51
CA PHE A 234 -2.69 9.96 -10.11
C PHE A 234 -1.30 9.63 -9.50
N PHE A 235 -1.21 8.54 -8.73
CA PHE A 235 0.01 8.13 -8.03
C PHE A 235 0.88 7.12 -8.80
N ALA A 236 0.45 6.65 -9.98
CA ALA A 236 1.23 5.76 -10.82
C ALA A 236 2.29 6.56 -11.61
N SER A 237 3.57 6.25 -11.42
CA SER A 237 4.63 6.87 -12.21
C SER A 237 4.85 6.13 -13.53
N ASN A 238 4.68 6.85 -14.64
CA ASN A 238 5.01 6.40 -15.98
C ASN A 238 6.19 7.23 -16.51
N THR A 239 7.24 6.58 -17.04
CA THR A 239 8.42 7.29 -17.56
C THR A 239 8.35 7.60 -19.05
N TYR A 240 7.31 7.13 -19.76
CA TYR A 240 7.13 7.19 -21.22
C TYR A 240 8.23 6.51 -22.06
N GLU A 241 9.33 6.05 -21.44
CA GLU A 241 10.50 5.42 -22.09
C GLU A 241 10.19 4.06 -22.71
N VAL A 242 9.20 3.35 -22.16
CA VAL A 242 8.90 1.96 -22.52
C VAL A 242 7.42 1.81 -22.84
N LEU A 243 7.16 1.26 -24.03
CA LEU A 243 5.84 0.86 -24.48
C LEU A 243 5.68 -0.68 -24.33
N PRO A 244 4.54 -1.19 -23.84
CA PRO A 244 3.34 -0.42 -23.54
C PRO A 244 3.33 0.32 -22.21
N SER A 245 2.79 1.54 -22.22
CA SER A 245 2.76 2.45 -21.09
C SER A 245 2.01 1.85 -19.91
N PHE A 246 0.86 1.23 -20.17
CA PHE A 246 0.06 0.52 -19.16
C PHE A 246 0.78 -0.68 -18.54
N CYS A 247 1.80 -1.23 -19.21
CA CYS A 247 2.68 -2.23 -18.63
C CYS A 247 3.90 -1.62 -17.92
N ALA A 248 4.46 -0.53 -18.43
CA ALA A 248 5.61 0.15 -17.86
C ALA A 248 5.34 0.87 -16.52
N SER A 249 4.13 1.38 -16.28
CA SER A 249 3.79 2.13 -15.05
C SER A 249 4.12 1.38 -13.75
N ASN A 250 4.70 2.10 -12.79
CA ASN A 250 4.79 1.66 -11.40
C ASN A 250 3.43 1.74 -10.71
N LEU A 251 3.14 0.78 -9.83
CA LEU A 251 1.82 0.60 -9.22
C LEU A 251 1.79 1.11 -7.77
N PRO A 252 0.93 2.08 -7.41
CA PRO A 252 0.90 2.71 -6.09
C PRO A 252 0.09 1.88 -5.08
N TRP A 253 0.69 0.79 -4.57
CA TRP A 253 0.02 -0.24 -3.76
C TRP A 253 -0.82 0.18 -2.55
N HIS A 254 -0.62 1.39 -2.02
CA HIS A 254 -1.46 1.95 -0.95
C HIS A 254 -2.85 2.37 -1.45
N GLU A 255 -2.97 2.78 -2.71
CA GLU A 255 -4.22 3.22 -3.35
C GLU A 255 -5.10 2.06 -3.82
N MET A 256 -4.57 0.84 -3.85
CA MET A 256 -5.16 -0.25 -4.62
C MET A 256 -6.61 -0.59 -4.17
N MET A 257 -6.90 -0.45 -2.88
CA MET A 257 -8.23 -0.70 -2.33
C MET A 257 -9.34 0.21 -2.91
N ARG A 258 -8.98 1.36 -3.49
CA ARG A 258 -9.93 2.29 -4.13
C ARG A 258 -10.50 1.76 -5.46
N PHE A 259 -9.84 0.80 -6.10
CA PHE A 259 -10.18 0.31 -7.44
C PHE A 259 -11.08 -0.94 -7.44
N PHE A 260 -11.61 -1.34 -6.28
CA PHE A 260 -12.44 -2.54 -6.07
C PHE A 260 -13.93 -2.25 -5.79
N GLN A 261 -14.37 -0.99 -5.92
CA GLN A 261 -15.77 -0.62 -5.66
C GLN A 261 -16.69 -1.18 -6.75
N ASP A 262 -17.87 -1.70 -6.36
CA ASP A 262 -18.91 -2.24 -7.26
C ASP A 262 -19.80 -1.15 -7.89
N ASP A 263 -19.26 0.06 -8.01
CA ASP A 263 -19.90 1.24 -8.58
C ASP A 263 -20.17 1.11 -10.09
N PRO A 264 -21.16 1.83 -10.64
CA PRO A 264 -21.44 1.84 -12.08
C PRO A 264 -20.21 2.29 -12.88
N HIS A 265 -19.63 1.37 -13.65
CA HIS A 265 -18.43 1.64 -14.44
C HIS A 265 -18.73 2.48 -15.69
N ASN A 266 -17.76 3.27 -16.15
CA ASN A 266 -17.80 4.06 -17.39
C ASN A 266 -17.71 3.19 -18.68
N PHE A 267 -18.12 1.93 -18.61
CA PHE A 267 -17.88 0.93 -19.66
C PHE A 267 -19.07 -0.02 -19.76
N ASP A 268 -19.29 -0.58 -20.95
CA ASP A 268 -20.27 -1.65 -21.12
C ASP A 268 -19.70 -2.97 -20.56
N MET A 269 -20.18 -3.34 -19.37
CA MET A 269 -19.82 -4.61 -18.72
C MET A 269 -20.65 -5.80 -19.22
N ALA A 270 -21.75 -5.57 -19.95
CA ALA A 270 -22.50 -6.62 -20.61
C ALA A 270 -21.80 -7.07 -21.90
N ASN A 271 -21.29 -6.11 -22.69
CA ASN A 271 -20.43 -6.39 -23.84
C ASN A 271 -18.95 -6.49 -23.46
N ALA A 272 -18.62 -7.55 -22.73
CA ALA A 272 -17.27 -7.87 -22.27
C ALA A 272 -16.19 -7.87 -23.38
N SER A 273 -16.56 -8.00 -24.66
CA SER A 273 -15.65 -8.04 -25.81
C SER A 273 -15.39 -6.69 -26.50
N SER A 274 -16.18 -5.64 -26.24
CA SER A 274 -15.97 -4.30 -26.81
C SER A 274 -15.23 -3.33 -25.89
N ALA A 275 -15.43 -3.47 -24.58
CA ALA A 275 -15.00 -2.48 -23.58
C ALA A 275 -13.47 -2.31 -23.48
N ILE A 276 -12.73 -3.42 -23.29
CA ILE A 276 -11.27 -3.42 -23.19
C ILE A 276 -10.67 -4.70 -23.78
N THR A 277 -9.86 -4.56 -24.83
CA THR A 277 -9.23 -5.70 -25.53
C THR A 277 -7.74 -5.46 -25.79
N LEU A 278 -6.93 -6.49 -25.57
CA LEU A 278 -5.49 -6.47 -25.88
C LEU A 278 -5.26 -6.92 -27.33
N HIS A 279 -4.52 -6.12 -28.09
CA HIS A 279 -4.14 -6.37 -29.48
C HIS A 279 -2.61 -6.40 -29.62
N CYS A 280 -2.12 -7.00 -30.71
CA CYS A 280 -0.72 -6.94 -31.10
C CYS A 280 -0.59 -6.67 -32.60
N THR A 281 0.31 -5.76 -32.98
CA THR A 281 0.55 -5.37 -34.37
C THR A 281 1.57 -6.31 -35.02
N ASN A 282 1.15 -7.11 -36.01
CA ASN A 282 2.01 -8.13 -36.64
C ASN A 282 3.36 -7.60 -37.15
N HIS A 283 3.39 -6.38 -37.69
CA HIS A 283 4.59 -5.80 -38.31
C HIS A 283 5.64 -5.28 -37.32
N LEU A 284 5.21 -4.82 -36.13
CA LEU A 284 6.09 -4.16 -35.15
C LEU A 284 6.15 -4.88 -33.80
N ARG A 285 5.29 -5.89 -33.58
CA ARG A 285 5.04 -6.56 -32.29
C ARG A 285 4.70 -5.58 -31.15
N ARG A 286 4.21 -4.38 -31.48
CA ARG A 286 3.68 -3.42 -30.50
C ARG A 286 2.31 -3.90 -30.05
N TYR A 287 2.17 -4.07 -28.75
CA TYR A 287 0.89 -4.35 -28.10
C TYR A 287 0.15 -3.05 -27.82
N TYR A 288 -1.17 -3.08 -27.83
CA TYR A 288 -2.00 -1.97 -27.36
C TYR A 288 -3.29 -2.49 -26.72
N LEU A 289 -3.83 -1.72 -25.77
CA LEU A 289 -5.19 -1.92 -25.28
C LEU A 289 -6.13 -1.03 -26.09
N ARG A 290 -7.14 -1.62 -26.75
CA ARG A 290 -8.27 -0.87 -27.29
C ARG A 290 -9.29 -0.65 -26.19
N LEU A 291 -9.68 0.61 -26.02
CA LEU A 291 -10.60 1.12 -25.02
C LEU A 291 -11.89 1.63 -25.68
N THR A 292 -13.04 1.38 -25.06
CA THR A 292 -14.34 1.98 -25.46
C THR A 292 -15.09 2.50 -24.21
N PRO A 293 -14.84 3.75 -23.77
CA PRO A 293 -15.60 4.37 -22.67
C PRO A 293 -17.02 4.77 -23.08
N LYS A 294 -17.91 5.00 -22.11
CA LYS A 294 -19.19 5.70 -22.32
C LYS A 294 -19.00 7.22 -22.35
N GLU A 295 -18.10 7.75 -21.53
CA GLU A 295 -17.76 9.18 -21.46
C GLU A 295 -16.25 9.42 -21.33
N TYR A 296 -15.79 10.54 -21.86
CA TYR A 296 -14.42 11.01 -21.73
C TYR A 296 -14.38 12.54 -21.74
N TYR A 297 -13.24 13.11 -21.40
CA TYR A 297 -13.02 14.55 -21.45
C TYR A 297 -11.75 14.88 -22.25
N VAL A 298 -11.74 16.03 -22.93
CA VAL A 298 -10.63 16.52 -23.77
C VAL A 298 -10.24 17.92 -23.31
N VAL A 299 -8.95 18.23 -23.14
CA VAL A 299 -8.51 19.59 -22.79
C VAL A 299 -8.84 20.57 -23.93
N LYS A 300 -9.49 21.70 -23.61
CA LYS A 300 -10.00 22.70 -24.56
C LYS A 300 -8.91 23.32 -25.43
N GLU A 301 -7.84 23.77 -24.78
CA GLU A 301 -6.74 24.50 -25.42
C GLU A 301 -5.41 24.05 -24.80
N TYR A 302 -4.47 23.60 -25.64
CA TYR A 302 -3.14 23.15 -25.19
C TYR A 302 -2.22 24.36 -24.93
N HIS A 303 -2.58 25.22 -23.98
CA HIS A 303 -1.89 26.48 -23.71
C HIS A 303 -0.89 26.35 -22.56
N HIS A 304 0.40 26.29 -22.93
CA HIS A 304 1.56 26.34 -22.02
C HIS A 304 1.64 25.27 -20.93
N TYR A 305 1.21 24.05 -21.25
CA TYR A 305 1.57 22.87 -20.49
C TYR A 305 3.09 22.66 -20.44
N ASN A 306 3.67 22.75 -19.23
CA ASN A 306 5.03 22.32 -18.92
C ASN A 306 5.13 20.78 -18.91
N VAL A 307 4.78 20.13 -20.03
CA VAL A 307 5.08 18.71 -20.22
C VAL A 307 6.60 18.59 -20.29
N THR A 308 7.18 18.08 -19.22
CA THR A 308 8.63 17.93 -19.03
C THR A 308 9.27 16.99 -20.05
N MET A 309 8.48 16.10 -20.65
CA MET A 309 8.84 15.36 -21.86
C MET A 309 8.68 16.25 -23.11
N SER A 310 9.74 16.40 -23.90
CA SER A 310 9.64 17.06 -25.21
C SER A 310 8.60 16.36 -26.09
N LEU A 311 7.71 17.12 -26.75
CA LEU A 311 6.70 16.57 -27.68
C LEU A 311 7.35 15.71 -28.79
N TYR A 312 8.58 16.04 -29.19
CA TYR A 312 9.40 15.23 -30.09
C TYR A 312 9.60 13.78 -29.61
N THR A 313 9.78 13.55 -28.31
CA THR A 313 9.84 12.21 -27.71
C THR A 313 8.52 11.47 -27.87
N LEU A 314 7.39 12.14 -27.60
CA LEU A 314 6.04 11.57 -27.72
C LEU A 314 5.74 11.15 -29.18
N TYR A 315 5.93 12.07 -30.14
CA TYR A 315 5.79 11.79 -31.57
C TYR A 315 6.62 10.57 -31.99
N LYS A 316 7.91 10.52 -31.57
CA LYS A 316 8.82 9.42 -31.88
C LYS A 316 8.41 8.09 -31.24
N HIS A 317 7.91 8.10 -30.01
CA HIS A 317 7.56 6.88 -29.27
C HIS A 317 6.25 6.28 -29.81
N LEU A 318 5.19 7.07 -29.91
CA LEU A 318 3.91 6.64 -30.50
C LEU A 318 4.03 6.41 -32.02
N GLN A 319 5.06 6.93 -32.68
CA GLN A 319 5.19 6.99 -34.14
C GLN A 319 4.03 7.77 -34.76
N VAL A 320 3.76 8.95 -34.20
CA VAL A 320 2.76 9.93 -34.65
C VAL A 320 3.47 11.00 -35.47
N ASP A 321 2.83 11.52 -36.52
CA ASP A 321 3.38 12.58 -37.35
C ASP A 321 3.53 13.88 -36.55
N LYS A 322 4.54 14.67 -36.88
CA LYS A 322 4.86 15.93 -36.17
C LYS A 322 3.80 17.01 -36.41
N ASP A 323 3.07 16.88 -37.51
CA ASP A 323 2.00 17.79 -37.92
C ASP A 323 0.62 17.31 -37.40
N SER A 324 0.55 16.12 -36.78
CA SER A 324 -0.66 15.65 -36.10
C SER A 324 -0.88 16.40 -34.78
N VAL A 325 -2.13 16.83 -34.54
CA VAL A 325 -2.53 17.41 -33.26
C VAL A 325 -2.32 16.39 -32.14
N ILE A 326 -1.74 16.86 -31.02
CA ILE A 326 -1.61 16.10 -29.78
C ILE A 326 -2.64 16.60 -28.78
N ASP A 327 -3.46 15.67 -28.31
CA ASP A 327 -4.56 15.90 -27.38
C ASP A 327 -4.25 15.27 -26.01
N ILE A 328 -4.76 15.90 -24.95
CA ILE A 328 -4.86 15.28 -23.62
C ILE A 328 -6.30 14.82 -23.44
N VAL A 329 -6.46 13.53 -23.14
CA VAL A 329 -7.76 12.90 -22.90
C VAL A 329 -7.81 12.31 -21.49
N TRP A 330 -8.93 12.51 -20.82
CA TRP A 330 -9.19 12.03 -19.48
C TRP A 330 -10.38 11.06 -19.51
N VAL A 331 -10.21 9.88 -18.93
CA VAL A 331 -11.28 8.85 -18.87
C VAL A 331 -11.52 8.51 -17.41
N PRO A 332 -12.72 8.74 -16.85
CA PRO A 332 -13.06 8.27 -15.51
C PRO A 332 -13.29 6.76 -15.50
N GLN A 333 -13.08 6.11 -14.35
CA GLN A 333 -13.35 4.68 -14.16
C GLN A 333 -14.86 4.40 -14.04
N TYR A 334 -15.60 5.36 -13.47
CA TYR A 334 -16.99 5.22 -13.08
C TYR A 334 -17.85 6.28 -13.76
N ASP A 335 -19.12 5.95 -13.95
CA ASP A 335 -20.15 6.80 -14.53
C ASP A 335 -20.40 8.02 -13.62
N THR A 336 -20.00 9.20 -14.10
CA THR A 336 -19.97 10.41 -13.28
C THR A 336 -21.37 10.93 -12.97
N ILE A 337 -22.29 10.80 -13.93
CA ILE A 337 -23.70 11.16 -13.78
C ILE A 337 -24.36 10.25 -12.73
N ALA A 338 -24.13 8.94 -12.79
CA ALA A 338 -24.75 7.99 -11.86
C ALA A 338 -24.38 8.25 -10.38
N LYS A 339 -23.19 8.82 -10.09
CA LYS A 339 -22.74 9.09 -8.72
C LYS A 339 -23.25 10.39 -8.10
N VAL A 340 -23.45 11.46 -8.89
CA VAL A 340 -23.78 12.79 -8.35
C VAL A 340 -25.12 12.86 -7.60
N PHE A 341 -26.02 11.89 -7.79
CA PHE A 341 -27.43 12.03 -7.39
C PHE A 341 -27.99 11.03 -6.35
N ASN A 342 -27.26 9.97 -5.96
CA ASN A 342 -27.94 8.77 -5.40
C ASN A 342 -27.89 8.54 -3.88
N THR A 343 -26.88 8.98 -3.12
CA THR A 343 -26.73 8.53 -1.71
C THR A 343 -26.43 9.63 -0.70
N ARG A 344 -27.28 9.71 0.34
CA ARG A 344 -27.15 10.65 1.46
C ARG A 344 -26.05 10.24 2.45
N ASP A 345 -25.65 8.96 2.43
CA ASP A 345 -24.63 8.40 3.31
C ASP A 345 -23.19 8.62 2.81
N ASP A 346 -23.02 8.99 1.52
CA ASP A 346 -21.72 9.38 0.95
C ASP A 346 -21.10 10.60 1.62
N TYR A 347 -21.87 11.34 2.44
CA TYR A 347 -21.40 12.51 3.19
C TYR A 347 -20.21 12.22 4.12
N VAL A 348 -20.03 10.95 4.55
CA VAL A 348 -18.84 10.52 5.31
C VAL A 348 -17.61 10.36 4.41
N GLN A 349 -17.81 9.96 3.16
CA GLN A 349 -16.73 9.76 2.18
C GLN A 349 -16.36 11.07 1.48
N SER A 350 -17.30 12.01 1.31
CA SER A 350 -17.03 13.40 0.90
C SER A 350 -16.37 14.26 1.98
N MET A 351 -16.21 13.78 3.21
CA MET A 351 -15.29 14.41 4.19
C MET A 351 -13.83 14.04 3.95
N VAL A 352 -13.53 13.03 3.12
CA VAL A 352 -12.16 12.64 2.74
C VAL A 352 -11.70 13.35 1.46
N PHE A 353 -12.65 13.69 0.58
CA PHE A 353 -12.43 14.39 -0.69
C PHE A 353 -13.25 15.69 -0.67
N ASN A 354 -12.61 16.82 -0.39
CA ASN A 354 -13.31 18.08 -0.03
C ASN A 354 -14.08 18.74 -1.20
N THR A 355 -13.85 18.30 -2.44
CA THR A 355 -14.68 18.64 -3.61
C THR A 355 -14.87 17.41 -4.49
N GLY A 356 -15.83 17.47 -5.42
CA GLY A 356 -16.03 16.40 -6.43
C GLY A 356 -14.84 16.23 -7.38
N ASP A 357 -13.98 17.25 -7.48
CA ASP A 357 -12.82 17.27 -8.38
C ASP A 357 -11.74 16.27 -7.95
N ASP A 358 -11.53 16.13 -6.63
CA ASP A 358 -10.65 15.12 -6.03
C ASP A 358 -11.06 13.69 -6.44
N TYR A 359 -12.35 13.38 -6.49
CA TYR A 359 -12.83 12.05 -6.86
C TYR A 359 -12.41 11.68 -8.28
N LEU A 360 -12.67 12.56 -9.24
CA LEU A 360 -12.28 12.39 -10.63
C LEU A 360 -10.77 12.26 -10.78
N LYS A 361 -9.99 13.03 -10.02
CA LYS A 361 -8.52 12.97 -10.01
C LYS A 361 -7.95 11.61 -9.61
N TYR A 362 -8.52 10.92 -8.62
CA TYR A 362 -8.01 9.60 -8.19
C TYR A 362 -8.62 8.42 -8.95
N ALA A 363 -9.88 8.52 -9.40
CA ALA A 363 -10.64 7.44 -10.03
C ALA A 363 -10.64 7.50 -11.57
N SER A 364 -9.48 7.78 -12.19
CA SER A 364 -9.36 8.05 -13.64
C SER A 364 -8.00 7.67 -14.23
N ILE A 365 -7.89 7.71 -15.56
CA ILE A 365 -6.62 7.74 -16.29
C ILE A 365 -6.52 9.01 -17.15
N LYS A 366 -5.40 9.73 -17.05
CA LYS A 366 -5.02 10.76 -18.03
C LYS A 366 -4.18 10.11 -19.12
N MET A 367 -4.47 10.43 -20.37
CA MET A 367 -3.80 9.95 -21.58
C MET A 367 -3.32 11.15 -22.41
N ILE A 368 -2.25 10.96 -23.16
CA ILE A 368 -1.77 11.91 -24.16
C ILE A 368 -1.48 11.17 -25.47
N GLY A 369 -1.85 11.75 -26.61
CA GLY A 369 -1.85 11.04 -27.89
C GLY A 369 -2.47 11.87 -29.00
N SER A 370 -2.99 11.23 -30.05
CA SER A 370 -3.68 11.91 -31.15
C SER A 370 -4.95 11.18 -31.57
N PHE A 371 -6.05 11.91 -31.73
CA PHE A 371 -7.28 11.36 -32.31
C PHE A 371 -7.11 10.90 -33.76
N ALA A 372 -6.35 11.64 -34.57
CA ALA A 372 -6.24 11.40 -36.02
C ALA A 372 -5.62 10.03 -36.36
N GLU A 373 -4.61 9.63 -35.58
CA GLU A 373 -3.95 8.33 -35.73
C GLU A 373 -4.46 7.27 -34.74
N ASN A 374 -5.24 7.70 -33.76
CA ASN A 374 -5.73 6.90 -32.63
C ASN A 374 -4.59 6.09 -31.96
N LYS A 375 -3.61 6.83 -31.43
CA LYS A 375 -2.48 6.30 -30.66
C LYS A 375 -2.33 7.13 -29.38
N TRP A 376 -2.29 6.46 -28.24
CA TRP A 376 -2.32 7.09 -26.92
C TRP A 376 -1.28 6.44 -26.00
N THR A 377 -0.72 7.21 -25.06
CA THR A 377 0.02 6.68 -23.90
C THR A 377 -0.66 7.16 -22.62
N LEU A 378 -0.56 6.36 -21.55
CA LEU A 378 -0.84 6.87 -20.20
C LEU A 378 0.10 8.04 -19.88
N CYS A 379 -0.38 8.99 -19.09
CA CYS A 379 0.33 10.21 -18.76
C CYS A 379 0.49 10.39 -17.24
N ASP A 380 1.66 10.82 -16.80
CA ASP A 380 1.93 11.22 -15.42
C ASP A 380 1.13 12.49 -15.10
N HIS A 381 0.12 12.33 -14.24
CA HIS A 381 -0.84 13.39 -13.89
C HIS A 381 -0.16 14.66 -13.36
N ARG A 382 1.05 14.56 -12.80
CA ARG A 382 1.79 15.67 -12.19
C ARG A 382 2.26 16.74 -13.19
N ASN A 383 2.17 16.47 -14.49
CA ASN A 383 2.53 17.41 -15.56
C ASN A 383 1.30 18.11 -16.20
N ILE A 384 0.07 17.83 -15.71
CA ILE A 384 -1.20 18.33 -16.28
C ILE A 384 -2.00 19.02 -15.16
N THR A 385 -2.82 20.02 -15.49
CA THR A 385 -3.73 20.65 -14.53
C THR A 385 -4.77 19.64 -14.06
N ASP A 386 -5.30 19.89 -12.87
CA ASP A 386 -6.49 19.23 -12.35
C ASP A 386 -7.72 20.16 -12.42
N ASP A 387 -7.64 21.27 -13.17
CA ASP A 387 -8.77 22.18 -13.35
C ASP A 387 -9.74 21.61 -14.39
N ILE A 388 -10.83 21.03 -13.91
CA ILE A 388 -11.87 20.38 -14.71
C ILE A 388 -12.54 21.38 -15.67
N SER A 389 -12.51 22.69 -15.37
CA SER A 389 -13.07 23.72 -16.25
C SER A 389 -12.25 23.92 -17.54
N GLU A 390 -11.00 23.45 -17.59
CA GLU A 390 -10.19 23.41 -18.84
C GLU A 390 -10.64 22.30 -19.80
N TYR A 391 -11.51 21.38 -19.40
CA TYR A 391 -11.89 20.22 -20.21
C TYR A 391 -13.27 20.39 -20.87
N VAL A 392 -13.45 19.78 -22.04
CA VAL A 392 -14.74 19.52 -22.70
C VAL A 392 -15.18 18.10 -22.33
N HIS A 393 -16.44 17.92 -21.96
CA HIS A 393 -17.05 16.60 -21.71
C HIS A 393 -17.65 16.03 -23.00
N HIS A 394 -17.44 14.74 -23.23
CA HIS A 394 -17.92 14.02 -24.41
C HIS A 394 -18.58 12.70 -24.01
N PHE A 395 -19.85 12.55 -24.41
CA PHE A 395 -20.54 11.26 -24.44
C PHE A 395 -20.13 10.46 -25.69
N ASN A 396 -20.08 9.14 -25.55
CA ASN A 396 -19.70 8.17 -26.57
C ASN A 396 -20.81 7.12 -26.73
N ASP A 397 -22.06 7.58 -26.76
CA ASP A 397 -23.27 6.75 -26.81
C ASP A 397 -23.38 5.89 -28.07
N ASP A 398 -22.71 6.29 -29.16
CA ASP A 398 -22.60 5.52 -30.40
C ASP A 398 -21.40 4.56 -30.43
N HIS A 399 -20.60 4.55 -29.35
CA HIS A 399 -19.38 3.76 -29.15
C HIS A 399 -18.32 3.90 -30.27
N ARG A 400 -18.35 4.99 -31.05
CA ARG A 400 -17.40 5.19 -32.16
C ARG A 400 -16.03 5.65 -31.71
N THR A 401 -15.95 6.42 -30.63
CA THR A 401 -14.65 6.84 -30.07
C THR A 401 -14.04 5.66 -29.32
N VAL A 402 -12.92 5.18 -29.83
CA VAL A 402 -12.11 4.14 -29.18
C VAL A 402 -10.68 4.64 -29.01
N PHE A 403 -9.99 4.23 -27.95
CA PHE A 403 -8.61 4.66 -27.67
C PHE A 403 -7.68 3.46 -27.73
N ASN A 404 -6.71 3.44 -28.66
CA ASN A 404 -5.64 2.44 -28.63
C ASN A 404 -4.49 2.96 -27.75
N ILE A 405 -4.43 2.50 -26.50
CA ILE A 405 -3.35 2.82 -25.54
C ILE A 405 -2.16 1.90 -25.82
N TYR A 406 -1.01 2.47 -26.15
CA TYR A 406 0.18 1.82 -26.69
C TYR A 406 1.29 1.53 -25.67
#